data_AF-A0A0B4CW37-F1
#
_entry.id   AF-A0A0B4CW37-F1
#
_cell.length_a   1.000
_cell.length_b   1.000
_cell.length_c   1.000
_cell.angle_alpha   90.00
_cell.angle_beta   90.00
_cell.angle_gamma   90.00
#
_symmetry.space_group_name_H-M   'P 1'
#
loop_
_entity.id
_entity.type
_entity.pdbx_description
1 polymer ?
#
loop_
_entity_poly.entity_id
_entity_poly.type
_entity_poly.pdbx_seq_one_letter_code
_entity_poly.pdbx_strand_id
1 'polypeptide(L)'
;MGQKISASVGKGGKNQPNDVKAIQTLLNPFAGDAGFSKLKPDGKPSGKLDKAISSFQENICGFRPDGRVDPGKRTIKKLLAGPAKAKAEKKKEEKEIQKVKSQEHQKALAAAKKSLEKAAKTQKVSSTVWGAMWESIAKEAEALYDSYWASGEKKGDLGSPDEAKKQAKKISDKMNKEIKKKIDSSIKEADTGGNTYPGKVTGKTQGVKKELIEVLLAVSSHYEGTPIVVVSGLRDKRGQARAMFKYWDKHLKKYGKNGDIYWFVRQPKYQELWKELDDLKMVKKDLSGFVKCMLEKAPWGSVSRHLSGEAVDISTSTDKKIIKALSMVMNYLPEKDGNSEGIKCHHFDNKTKIKFPITDSMRSKFPK
;
A
#
# COMPACT_ATOMS: atom_id res chain seq x y z
N MET A 1 41.95 32.65 39.35
CA MET A 1 42.16 31.33 39.98
C MET A 1 40.80 30.72 40.29
N GLY A 2 40.50 29.50 39.85
CA GLY A 2 39.22 28.86 40.14
C GLY A 2 39.11 28.56 41.64
N GLN A 3 38.02 29.00 42.27
CA GLN A 3 37.75 28.78 43.69
C GLN A 3 37.72 27.25 43.96
N LYS A 4 38.77 26.73 44.60
CA LYS A 4 38.87 25.31 44.98
C LYS A 4 38.34 25.15 46.40
N ILE A 5 37.44 24.19 46.60
CA ILE A 5 37.08 23.73 47.95
C ILE A 5 38.18 22.82 48.51
N SER A 6 38.49 22.97 49.79
CA SER A 6 39.51 22.19 50.50
C SER A 6 38.99 20.84 51.00
N ALA A 7 37.69 20.76 51.29
CA ALA A 7 37.01 19.60 51.82
C ALA A 7 35.61 19.43 51.22
N SER A 8 34.94 18.32 51.54
CA SER A 8 33.59 18.04 51.06
C SER A 8 32.52 18.91 51.74
N VAL A 9 31.51 19.31 50.97
CA VAL A 9 30.40 20.18 51.41
C VAL A 9 29.05 19.50 51.13
N GLY A 10 28.08 19.68 52.01
CA GLY A 10 26.74 19.10 51.93
C GLY A 10 26.57 17.89 52.86
N LYS A 11 25.69 16.97 52.45
CA LYS A 11 25.28 15.81 53.25
C LYS A 11 26.47 14.91 53.59
N GLY A 12 26.77 14.77 54.88
CA GLY A 12 27.90 13.99 55.39
C GLY A 12 29.28 14.54 54.98
N GLY A 13 29.37 15.80 54.55
CA GLY A 13 30.62 16.49 54.24
C GLY A 13 31.31 17.06 55.48
N LYS A 14 32.58 17.46 55.35
CA LYS A 14 33.31 18.17 56.43
C LYS A 14 32.77 19.57 56.68
N ASN A 15 32.12 20.18 55.68
CA ASN A 15 31.42 21.45 55.78
C ASN A 15 32.26 22.59 56.37
N GLN A 16 33.52 22.72 55.90
CA GLN A 16 34.39 23.83 56.30
C GLN A 16 33.73 25.17 55.92
N PRO A 17 33.66 26.18 56.83
CA PRO A 17 32.88 27.40 56.59
C PRO A 17 33.21 28.12 55.28
N ASN A 18 34.50 28.18 54.92
CA ASN A 18 34.96 28.80 53.67
C ASN A 18 34.50 28.03 52.43
N ASP A 19 34.54 26.69 52.47
CA ASP A 19 34.07 25.84 51.38
C ASP A 19 32.56 25.92 51.24
N VAL A 20 31.82 25.91 52.36
CA VAL A 20 30.36 26.07 52.37
C VAL A 20 29.96 27.40 51.74
N LYS A 21 30.62 28.50 52.12
CA LYS A 21 30.37 29.83 51.56
C LYS A 21 30.65 29.88 50.06
N ALA A 22 31.71 29.23 49.60
CA ALA A 22 32.03 29.10 48.18
C ALA A 22 30.92 28.35 47.43
N ILE A 23 30.46 27.20 47.93
CA ILE A 23 29.38 26.42 47.31
C ILE A 23 28.06 27.18 47.29
N GLN A 24 27.67 27.84 48.39
CA GLN A 24 26.47 28.68 48.44
C GLN A 24 26.51 29.78 47.37
N THR A 25 27.68 30.42 47.20
CA THR A 25 27.90 31.46 46.19
C THR A 25 27.77 30.89 44.77
N LEU A 26 28.40 29.74 44.51
CA LEU A 26 28.40 29.09 43.19
C LEU A 26 27.04 28.49 42.81
N LEU A 27 26.20 28.10 43.78
CA LEU A 27 24.86 27.57 43.54
C LEU A 27 23.86 28.65 43.15
N ASN A 28 23.98 29.86 43.70
CA ASN A 28 22.99 30.93 43.50
C ASN A 28 22.68 31.28 42.02
N PRO A 29 23.64 31.30 41.09
CA PRO A 29 23.36 31.48 39.67
C PRO A 29 22.48 30.38 39.03
N PHE A 30 22.44 29.18 39.62
CA PHE A 30 21.65 28.04 39.15
C PHE A 30 20.27 27.92 39.83
N ALA A 31 19.97 28.76 40.82
CA ALA A 31 18.77 28.65 41.65
C ALA A 31 17.48 28.50 40.83
N GLY A 32 17.31 29.32 39.78
CA GLY A 32 16.15 29.25 38.88
C GLY A 32 16.12 27.98 38.03
N ASP A 33 17.25 27.63 37.40
CA ASP A 33 17.34 26.47 36.49
C ASP A 33 17.23 25.13 37.22
N ALA A 34 17.72 25.07 38.46
CA ALA A 34 17.75 23.87 39.29
C ALA A 34 16.55 23.77 40.23
N GLY A 35 15.68 24.79 40.32
CA GLY A 35 14.43 24.74 41.08
C GLY A 35 14.60 24.86 42.60
N PHE A 36 15.55 25.69 43.08
CA PHE A 36 15.72 25.96 44.51
C PHE A 36 15.82 27.46 44.82
N SER A 37 15.52 27.86 46.06
CA SER A 37 15.63 29.28 46.47
C SER A 37 17.09 29.69 46.68
N LYS A 38 17.45 30.92 46.30
CA LYS A 38 18.79 31.48 46.54
C LYS A 38 19.21 31.32 48.02
N LEU A 39 20.46 30.89 48.21
CA LEU A 39 21.09 30.69 49.50
C LEU A 39 21.79 31.97 49.96
N LYS A 40 21.81 32.19 51.27
CA LYS A 40 22.68 33.21 51.89
C LYS A 40 24.11 32.64 51.98
N PRO A 41 25.14 33.29 51.40
CA PRO A 41 26.53 32.81 51.49
C PRO A 41 27.17 33.10 52.86
N ASP A 42 26.70 32.43 53.90
CA ASP A 42 27.13 32.63 55.30
C ASP A 42 28.15 31.59 55.80
N GLY A 43 28.46 30.58 54.98
CA GLY A 43 29.37 29.50 55.37
C GLY A 43 28.76 28.49 56.34
N LYS A 44 27.46 28.58 56.64
CA LYS A 44 26.79 27.67 57.57
C LYS A 44 26.11 26.52 56.79
N PRO A 45 26.43 25.25 57.08
CA PRO A 45 25.71 24.13 56.50
C PRO A 45 24.24 24.16 56.95
N SER A 46 23.31 23.80 56.06
CA SER A 46 21.88 23.79 56.37
C SER A 46 21.14 22.80 55.48
N GLY A 47 19.94 22.36 55.91
CA GLY A 47 19.08 21.53 55.06
C GLY A 47 18.67 22.22 53.74
N LYS A 48 18.71 23.56 53.67
CA LYS A 48 18.51 24.30 52.42
C LYS A 48 19.68 24.12 51.46
N LEU A 49 20.91 24.14 51.97
CA LEU A 49 22.12 23.86 51.19
C LEU A 49 22.10 22.42 50.65
N ASP A 50 21.78 21.44 51.50
CA ASP A 50 21.71 20.03 51.08
C ASP A 50 20.69 19.84 49.95
N LYS A 51 19.49 20.41 50.10
CA LYS A 51 18.46 20.41 49.05
C LYS A 51 18.95 21.08 47.77
N ALA A 52 19.60 22.25 47.86
CA ALA A 52 20.13 22.94 46.69
C ALA A 52 21.22 22.13 45.96
N ILE A 53 22.10 21.44 46.70
CA ILE A 53 23.10 20.55 46.10
C ILE A 53 22.41 19.38 45.40
N SER A 54 21.44 18.72 46.06
CA SER A 54 20.69 17.63 45.45
C SER A 54 19.95 18.07 44.19
N SER A 55 19.23 19.19 44.24
CA SER A 55 18.53 19.75 43.09
C SER A 55 19.48 20.14 41.95
N PHE A 56 20.66 20.68 42.26
CA PHE A 56 21.68 20.98 41.25
C PHE A 56 22.25 19.70 40.60
N GLN A 57 22.52 18.66 41.40
CA GLN A 57 23.01 17.39 40.88
C GLN A 57 22.00 16.70 39.97
N GLU A 58 20.73 16.71 40.37
CA GLU A 58 19.63 16.14 39.59
C GLU A 58 19.39 16.93 38.30
N ASN A 59 19.09 18.23 38.43
CA ASN A 59 18.56 19.03 37.32
C ASN A 59 19.64 19.60 36.38
N ILE A 60 20.85 19.81 36.88
CA ILE A 60 21.97 20.40 36.10
C ILE A 60 23.05 19.37 35.81
N CYS A 61 23.39 18.51 36.78
CA CYS A 61 24.40 17.50 36.54
C CYS A 61 23.87 16.25 35.82
N GLY A 62 22.57 15.96 35.94
CA GLY A 62 21.90 14.85 35.24
C GLY A 62 22.25 13.48 35.85
N PHE A 63 22.47 13.41 37.16
CA PHE A 63 22.71 12.13 37.84
C PHE A 63 21.97 12.06 39.17
N ARG A 64 21.76 10.83 39.67
CA ARG A 64 21.07 10.59 40.94
C ARG A 64 21.75 11.37 42.07
N PRO A 65 21.06 12.30 42.74
CA PRO A 65 21.70 13.20 43.70
C PRO A 65 22.14 12.45 44.96
N ASP A 66 23.34 12.76 45.44
CA ASP A 66 23.87 12.29 46.73
C ASP A 66 23.87 13.41 47.79
N GLY A 67 23.63 14.67 47.38
CA GLY A 67 23.60 15.83 48.25
C GLY A 67 24.99 16.29 48.70
N ARG A 68 26.07 15.85 48.05
CA ARG A 68 27.45 16.11 48.46
C ARG A 68 28.31 16.64 47.31
N VAL A 69 29.13 17.65 47.61
CA VAL A 69 30.12 18.23 46.69
C VAL A 69 31.52 17.87 47.19
N ASP A 70 32.22 17.03 46.45
CA ASP A 70 33.60 16.64 46.76
C ASP A 70 34.63 17.42 45.92
N PRO A 71 35.82 17.73 46.48
CA PRO A 71 36.90 18.41 45.76
C PRO A 71 37.30 17.67 44.47
N GLY A 72 37.45 18.43 43.37
CA GLY A 72 37.89 17.91 42.08
C GLY A 72 36.89 17.02 41.33
N LYS A 73 35.70 16.75 41.90
CA LYS A 73 34.68 15.89 41.28
C LYS A 73 33.76 16.66 40.33
N ARG A 74 32.81 15.94 39.73
CA ARG A 74 31.91 16.43 38.66
C ARG A 74 31.08 17.64 39.11
N THR A 75 30.50 17.59 40.32
CA THR A 75 29.62 18.67 40.82
C THR A 75 30.34 20.02 40.88
N ILE A 76 31.52 20.07 41.51
CA ILE A 76 32.29 21.33 41.62
C ILE A 76 32.79 21.82 40.25
N LYS A 77 33.16 20.91 39.33
CA LYS A 77 33.54 21.29 37.96
C LYS A 77 32.39 21.97 37.22
N LYS A 78 31.15 21.47 37.35
CA LYS A 78 29.96 22.09 36.73
C LYS A 78 29.60 23.42 37.39
N LEU A 79 29.72 23.54 38.71
CA LEU A 79 29.52 24.80 39.42
C LEU A 79 30.50 25.88 38.93
N LEU A 80 31.78 25.53 38.82
CA LEU A 80 32.83 26.45 38.36
C LEU A 80 32.69 26.83 36.88
N ALA A 81 32.12 25.95 36.05
CA ALA A 81 31.84 26.23 34.65
C ALA A 81 30.75 27.30 34.44
N GLY A 82 29.87 27.48 35.42
CA GLY A 82 28.78 28.45 35.39
C GLY A 82 27.57 28.03 34.54
N PRO A 83 26.44 28.76 34.68
CA PRO A 83 25.15 28.38 34.09
C PRO A 83 25.15 28.39 32.56
N ALA A 84 25.85 29.35 31.93
CA ALA A 84 25.92 29.44 30.48
C ALA A 84 26.54 28.18 29.84
N LYS A 85 27.67 27.71 30.40
CA LYS A 85 28.33 26.50 29.90
C LYS A 85 27.53 25.24 30.21
N ALA A 86 26.93 25.14 31.40
CA ALA A 86 26.06 24.01 31.74
C ALA A 86 24.84 23.91 30.80
N LYS A 87 24.20 25.04 30.45
CA LYS A 87 23.12 25.09 29.45
C LYS A 87 23.59 24.69 28.06
N ALA A 88 24.77 25.16 27.65
CA ALA A 88 25.35 24.80 26.35
C ALA A 88 25.64 23.28 26.26
N GLU A 89 26.19 22.68 27.32
CA GLU A 89 26.43 21.24 27.41
C GLU A 89 25.13 20.44 27.37
N LYS A 90 24.12 20.83 28.16
CA LYS A 90 22.79 20.18 28.15
C LYS A 90 22.14 20.24 26.77
N LYS A 91 22.14 21.41 26.13
CA LYS A 91 21.61 21.58 24.77
C LYS A 91 22.36 20.74 23.73
N LYS A 92 23.68 20.59 23.89
CA LYS A 92 24.50 19.71 23.04
C LYS A 92 24.09 18.25 23.24
N GLU A 93 23.92 17.83 24.48
CA GLU A 93 23.50 16.47 24.83
C GLU A 93 22.09 16.14 24.30
N GLU A 94 21.12 17.05 24.49
CA GLU A 94 19.76 16.93 23.91
C GLU A 94 19.79 16.80 22.38
N LYS A 95 20.64 17.58 21.71
CA LYS A 95 20.82 17.47 20.24
C LYS A 95 21.40 16.12 19.83
N GLU A 96 22.38 15.60 20.56
CA GLU A 96 22.95 14.28 20.28
C GLU A 96 21.92 13.17 20.54
N ILE A 97 21.13 13.26 21.62
CA ILE A 97 20.02 12.31 21.88
C ILE A 97 19.00 12.36 20.75
N GLN A 98 18.60 13.55 20.29
CA GLN A 98 17.66 13.69 19.17
C GLN A 98 18.23 13.13 17.86
N LYS A 99 19.53 13.32 17.63
CA LYS A 99 20.23 12.73 16.49
C LYS A 99 20.22 11.20 16.58
N VAL A 100 20.53 10.62 17.73
CA VAL A 100 20.44 9.18 17.98
C VAL A 100 19.02 8.67 17.73
N LYS A 101 17.98 9.36 18.24
CA LYS A 101 16.57 9.03 17.96
C LYS A 101 16.31 8.94 16.46
N SER A 102 16.63 10.00 15.72
CA SER A 102 16.35 10.07 14.28
C SER A 102 17.08 8.98 13.48
N GLN A 103 18.35 8.72 13.80
CA GLN A 103 19.16 7.73 13.09
C GLN A 103 18.67 6.30 13.36
N GLU A 104 18.38 5.97 14.62
CA GLU A 104 17.89 4.64 14.97
C GLU A 104 16.45 4.42 14.50
N HIS A 105 15.61 5.45 14.50
CA HIS A 105 14.28 5.39 13.90
C HIS A 105 14.34 5.07 12.39
N GLN A 106 15.17 5.78 11.63
CA GLN A 106 15.35 5.52 10.19
C GLN A 106 15.86 4.10 9.92
N LYS A 107 16.81 3.61 10.73
CA LYS A 107 17.30 2.22 10.63
C LYS A 107 16.20 1.21 10.93
N ALA A 108 15.36 1.48 11.93
CA ALA A 108 14.24 0.61 12.30
C ALA A 108 13.22 0.53 11.15
N LEU A 109 12.84 1.66 10.55
CA LEU A 109 11.96 1.70 9.39
C LEU A 109 12.55 0.97 8.18
N ALA A 110 13.85 1.16 7.91
CA ALA A 110 14.53 0.46 6.82
C ALA A 110 14.55 -1.07 7.05
N ALA A 111 14.74 -1.53 8.29
CA ALA A 111 14.70 -2.94 8.65
C ALA A 111 13.28 -3.55 8.50
N ALA A 112 12.25 -2.80 8.92
CA ALA A 112 10.85 -3.18 8.73
C ALA A 112 10.49 -3.29 7.24
N LYS A 113 10.88 -2.29 6.43
CA LYS A 113 10.67 -2.29 4.97
C LYS A 113 11.33 -3.50 4.31
N LYS A 114 12.58 -3.81 4.67
CA LYS A 114 13.31 -4.98 4.15
C LYS A 114 12.63 -6.30 4.52
N SER A 115 12.02 -6.36 5.70
CA SER A 115 11.26 -7.54 6.15
C SER A 115 9.96 -7.70 5.37
N LEU A 116 9.23 -6.61 5.10
CA LEU A 116 8.06 -6.61 4.21
C LEU A 116 8.45 -7.05 2.80
N GLU A 117 9.50 -6.47 2.22
CA GLU A 117 9.97 -6.83 0.87
C GLU A 117 10.34 -8.31 0.78
N LYS A 118 11.04 -8.85 1.78
CA LYS A 118 11.38 -10.28 1.84
C LYS A 118 10.14 -11.16 1.92
N ALA A 119 9.19 -10.81 2.78
CA ALA A 119 7.95 -11.57 2.93
C ALA A 119 7.08 -11.51 1.66
N ALA A 120 6.98 -10.33 1.04
CA ALA A 120 6.30 -10.10 -0.23
C ALA A 120 6.91 -10.96 -1.35
N LYS A 121 8.25 -10.99 -1.49
CA LYS A 121 8.94 -11.85 -2.46
C LYS A 121 8.64 -13.34 -2.23
N THR A 122 8.69 -13.81 -0.99
CA THR A 122 8.35 -15.20 -0.65
C THR A 122 6.93 -15.56 -1.06
N GLN A 123 5.99 -14.64 -0.89
CA GLN A 123 4.57 -14.83 -1.23
C GLN A 123 4.21 -14.35 -2.64
N LYS A 124 5.22 -14.04 -3.48
CA LYS A 124 5.05 -13.54 -4.86
C LYS A 124 4.13 -12.31 -4.97
N VAL A 125 4.04 -11.49 -3.93
CA VAL A 125 3.29 -10.24 -3.94
C VAL A 125 4.04 -9.23 -4.83
N SER A 126 3.33 -8.58 -5.76
CA SER A 126 3.95 -7.66 -6.72
C SER A 126 4.50 -6.41 -6.03
N SER A 127 5.46 -5.76 -6.70
CA SER A 127 6.13 -4.56 -6.16
C SER A 127 5.17 -3.41 -5.87
N THR A 128 4.16 -3.24 -6.72
CA THR A 128 3.10 -2.25 -6.53
C THR A 128 2.29 -2.52 -5.27
N VAL A 129 1.91 -3.79 -5.04
CA VAL A 129 1.06 -4.16 -3.91
C VAL A 129 1.80 -4.00 -2.59
N TRP A 130 3.03 -4.51 -2.46
CA TRP A 130 3.77 -4.32 -1.21
C TRP A 130 4.21 -2.87 -1.01
N GLY A 131 4.42 -2.11 -2.10
CA GLY A 131 4.63 -0.66 -2.02
C GLY A 131 3.46 0.06 -1.35
N ALA A 132 2.23 -0.24 -1.76
CA ALA A 132 1.02 0.30 -1.12
C ALA A 132 0.86 -0.18 0.33
N MET A 133 1.16 -1.46 0.63
CA MET A 133 1.18 -1.96 2.01
C MET A 133 2.17 -1.20 2.88
N TRP A 134 3.35 -0.89 2.35
CA TRP A 134 4.40 -0.17 3.08
C TRP A 134 3.93 1.20 3.53
N GLU A 135 3.12 1.93 2.73
CA GLU A 135 2.61 3.24 3.14
C GLU A 135 1.76 3.18 4.42
N SER A 136 0.94 2.14 4.57
CA SER A 136 0.15 1.92 5.79
C SER A 136 1.02 1.42 6.95
N ILE A 137 1.90 0.46 6.67
CA ILE A 137 2.76 -0.16 7.69
C ILE A 137 3.80 0.83 8.24
N ALA A 138 4.32 1.73 7.39
CA ALA A 138 5.29 2.75 7.80
C ALA A 138 4.70 3.70 8.83
N LYS A 139 3.46 4.18 8.62
CA LYS A 139 2.77 5.07 9.58
C LYS A 139 2.57 4.40 10.93
N GLU A 140 2.20 3.12 10.94
CA GLU A 140 2.04 2.35 12.18
C GLU A 140 3.39 2.11 12.87
N ALA A 141 4.45 1.83 12.10
CA ALA A 141 5.80 1.67 12.63
C ALA A 141 6.32 2.97 13.27
N GLU A 142 6.12 4.11 12.60
CA GLU A 142 6.46 5.45 13.12
C GLU A 142 5.73 5.72 14.45
N ALA A 143 4.41 5.48 14.50
CA ALA A 143 3.61 5.68 15.69
C ALA A 143 4.05 4.79 16.87
N LEU A 144 4.37 3.51 16.61
CA LEU A 144 4.88 2.59 17.62
C LEU A 144 6.25 3.03 18.14
N TYR A 145 7.15 3.43 17.24
CA TYR A 145 8.48 3.91 17.61
C TYR A 145 8.39 5.14 18.52
N ASP A 146 7.61 6.14 18.13
CA ASP A 146 7.45 7.37 18.90
C ASP A 146 6.78 7.13 20.26
N SER A 147 5.77 6.24 20.31
CA SER A 147 5.13 5.84 21.57
C SER A 147 6.11 5.19 22.55
N TYR A 148 6.94 4.26 22.06
CA TYR A 148 7.95 3.60 22.90
C TYR A 148 9.10 4.54 23.30
N TRP A 149 9.48 5.47 22.42
CA TRP A 149 10.44 6.51 22.76
C TRP A 149 9.94 7.41 23.88
N ALA A 150 8.71 7.94 23.75
CA ALA A 150 8.09 8.78 24.77
C ALA A 150 7.93 8.06 26.12
N SER A 151 7.70 6.74 26.11
CA SER A 151 7.70 5.94 27.34
C SER A 151 9.08 5.89 28.02
N GLY A 152 10.16 5.79 27.23
CA GLY A 152 11.53 5.85 27.73
C GLY A 152 11.88 7.22 28.33
N GLU A 153 11.44 8.30 27.70
CA GLU A 153 11.61 9.68 28.21
C GLU A 153 10.98 9.84 29.60
N LYS A 154 9.74 9.37 29.78
CA LYS A 154 9.03 9.44 31.06
C LYS A 154 9.71 8.64 32.19
N LYS A 155 10.48 7.61 31.85
CA LYS A 155 11.20 6.77 32.83
C LYS A 155 12.58 7.31 33.19
N GLY A 156 13.07 8.33 32.48
CA GLY A 156 14.44 8.83 32.64
C GLY A 156 15.51 7.92 32.03
N ASP A 157 15.14 6.97 31.18
CA ASP A 157 16.05 5.98 30.57
C ASP A 157 16.92 6.57 29.43
N LEU A 158 16.83 7.88 29.18
CA LEU A 158 17.44 8.58 28.05
C LEU A 158 18.34 9.75 28.50
N GLY A 159 18.89 9.68 29.72
CA GLY A 159 19.64 10.76 30.36
C GLY A 159 20.99 11.08 29.68
N SER A 160 21.47 10.21 28.80
CA SER A 160 22.71 10.39 28.05
C SER A 160 22.61 9.79 26.63
N PRO A 161 23.49 10.17 25.69
CA PRO A 161 23.49 9.61 24.33
C PRO A 161 23.69 8.08 24.29
N ASP A 162 24.49 7.52 25.20
CA ASP A 162 24.75 6.08 25.26
C ASP A 162 23.53 5.29 25.77
N GLU A 163 22.83 5.82 26.77
CA GLU A 163 21.57 5.26 27.25
C GLU A 163 20.48 5.38 26.18
N ALA A 164 20.40 6.53 25.51
CA ALA A 164 19.51 6.76 24.39
C ALA A 164 19.73 5.75 23.27
N LYS A 165 20.99 5.45 22.92
CA LYS A 165 21.33 4.44 21.91
C LYS A 165 20.92 3.02 22.33
N LYS A 166 21.16 2.64 23.59
CA LYS A 166 20.74 1.33 24.13
C LYS A 166 19.21 1.18 24.11
N GLN A 167 18.50 2.24 24.50
CA GLN A 167 17.05 2.25 24.55
C GLN A 167 16.45 2.26 23.15
N ALA A 168 17.00 3.05 22.23
CA ALA A 168 16.61 3.08 20.82
C ALA A 168 16.63 1.68 20.20
N LYS A 169 17.68 0.89 20.48
CA LYS A 169 17.78 -0.50 20.01
C LYS A 169 16.63 -1.37 20.53
N LYS A 170 16.34 -1.32 21.84
CA LYS A 170 15.22 -2.07 22.43
C LYS A 170 13.87 -1.66 21.83
N ILE A 171 13.69 -0.36 21.60
CA ILE A 171 12.49 0.19 20.95
C ILE A 171 12.37 -0.37 19.53
N SER A 172 13.44 -0.32 18.73
CA SER A 172 13.48 -0.87 17.37
C SER A 172 13.13 -2.36 17.34
N ASP A 173 13.68 -3.16 18.26
CA ASP A 173 13.39 -4.59 18.34
C ASP A 173 11.91 -4.87 18.65
N LYS A 174 11.33 -4.10 19.59
CA LYS A 174 9.92 -4.22 19.96
C LYS A 174 8.99 -3.82 18.81
N MET A 175 9.25 -2.68 18.19
CA MET A 175 8.53 -2.19 17.02
C MET A 175 8.59 -3.21 15.88
N ASN A 176 9.78 -3.70 15.51
CA ASN A 176 9.95 -4.67 14.44
C ASN A 176 9.21 -5.99 14.72
N LYS A 177 9.14 -6.44 15.98
CA LYS A 177 8.37 -7.63 16.35
C LYS A 177 6.88 -7.47 16.12
N GLU A 178 6.32 -6.30 16.41
CA GLU A 178 4.89 -6.00 16.20
C GLU A 178 4.58 -5.79 14.72
N ILE A 179 5.41 -5.01 14.03
CA ILE A 179 5.29 -4.78 12.59
C ILE A 179 5.44 -6.07 11.80
N LYS A 180 6.30 -7.01 12.22
CA LYS A 180 6.39 -8.32 11.57
C LYS A 180 5.06 -9.09 11.62
N LYS A 181 4.34 -9.07 12.75
CA LYS A 181 3.02 -9.70 12.85
C LYS A 181 2.02 -9.07 11.89
N LYS A 182 2.06 -7.74 11.77
CA LYS A 182 1.21 -6.96 10.87
C LYS A 182 1.54 -7.23 9.41
N ILE A 183 2.83 -7.34 9.06
CA ILE A 183 3.29 -7.76 7.73
C ILE A 183 2.72 -9.15 7.43
N ASP A 184 2.89 -10.11 8.33
CA ASP A 184 2.42 -11.48 8.14
C ASP A 184 0.89 -11.55 7.97
N SER A 185 0.12 -10.73 8.71
CA SER A 185 -1.34 -10.66 8.54
C SER A 185 -1.73 -9.96 7.23
N SER A 186 -1.11 -8.83 6.90
CA SER A 186 -1.43 -8.04 5.70
C SER A 186 -1.10 -8.81 4.43
N ILE A 187 -0.03 -9.61 4.44
CA ILE A 187 0.33 -10.48 3.33
C ILE A 187 -0.63 -11.67 3.20
N LYS A 188 -1.19 -12.18 4.30
CA LYS A 188 -2.23 -13.22 4.26
C LYS A 188 -3.58 -12.68 3.78
N GLU A 189 -3.93 -11.47 4.21
CA GLU A 189 -5.20 -10.78 3.90
C GLU A 189 -5.20 -10.14 2.53
N ALA A 190 -4.03 -9.74 2.02
CA ALA A 190 -3.88 -9.41 0.62
C ALA A 190 -4.15 -10.68 -0.16
N ASP A 191 -5.43 -10.82 -0.51
CA ASP A 191 -5.97 -11.87 -1.32
C ASP A 191 -5.04 -12.08 -2.51
N THR A 192 -4.29 -13.17 -2.40
CA THR A 192 -3.67 -13.90 -3.50
C THR A 192 -4.45 -13.75 -4.78
N GLY A 193 -5.71 -14.18 -4.73
CA GLY A 193 -6.60 -14.46 -5.87
C GLY A 193 -5.94 -15.15 -7.07
N GLY A 194 -4.70 -15.62 -6.95
CA GLY A 194 -3.77 -15.80 -8.07
C GLY A 194 -3.53 -14.57 -8.97
N ASN A 195 -3.80 -13.34 -8.53
CA ASN A 195 -3.91 -12.15 -9.37
C ASN A 195 -2.93 -11.05 -8.91
N THR A 196 -1.65 -11.26 -9.23
CA THR A 196 -0.51 -10.38 -8.88
C THR A 196 -0.41 -9.11 -9.74
N TYR A 197 -1.30 -8.94 -10.71
CA TYR A 197 -1.26 -7.87 -11.70
C TYR A 197 -2.67 -7.33 -11.96
N PRO A 198 -2.90 -6.01 -12.04
CA PRO A 198 -4.21 -5.50 -12.39
C PRO A 198 -4.62 -6.03 -13.76
N GLY A 199 -5.83 -6.58 -13.86
CA GLY A 199 -6.38 -7.04 -15.14
C GLY A 199 -6.40 -5.89 -16.14
N LYS A 200 -6.08 -6.18 -17.40
CA LYS A 200 -6.07 -5.19 -18.48
C LYS A 200 -7.01 -5.64 -19.59
N VAL A 201 -8.07 -4.87 -19.79
CA VAL A 201 -8.98 -5.00 -20.93
C VAL A 201 -8.94 -3.69 -21.71
N THR A 202 -8.76 -3.78 -23.02
CA THR A 202 -8.66 -2.61 -23.91
C THR A 202 -9.55 -2.81 -25.15
N GLY A 203 -9.72 -1.75 -25.95
CA GLY A 203 -10.52 -1.81 -27.17
C GLY A 203 -11.98 -1.43 -26.96
N LYS A 204 -12.89 -2.04 -27.75
CA LYS A 204 -14.32 -1.67 -27.82
C LYS A 204 -15.13 -2.26 -26.66
N THR A 205 -14.92 -1.76 -25.45
CA THR A 205 -15.61 -2.25 -24.24
C THR A 205 -16.87 -1.45 -23.87
N GLN A 206 -17.09 -0.29 -24.48
CA GLN A 206 -18.24 0.56 -24.17
C GLN A 206 -19.55 -0.19 -24.40
N GLY A 207 -20.42 -0.18 -23.38
CA GLY A 207 -21.74 -0.82 -23.42
C GLY A 207 -21.74 -2.35 -23.26
N VAL A 208 -20.57 -2.99 -23.12
CA VAL A 208 -20.47 -4.40 -22.73
C VAL A 208 -20.91 -4.54 -21.27
N LYS A 209 -21.67 -5.60 -20.95
CA LYS A 209 -22.13 -5.85 -19.59
C LYS A 209 -20.95 -5.99 -18.63
N LYS A 210 -21.09 -5.37 -17.45
CA LYS A 210 -20.07 -5.34 -16.39
C LYS A 210 -19.52 -6.73 -16.04
N GLU A 211 -20.40 -7.72 -15.92
CA GLU A 211 -20.01 -9.11 -15.58
C GLU A 211 -19.01 -9.72 -16.58
N LEU A 212 -19.16 -9.44 -17.88
CA LEU A 212 -18.19 -9.92 -18.89
C LEU A 212 -16.85 -9.21 -18.71
N ILE A 213 -16.85 -7.89 -18.50
CA ILE A 213 -15.63 -7.11 -18.27
C ILE A 213 -14.90 -7.59 -17.01
N GLU A 214 -15.63 -7.89 -15.93
CA GLU A 214 -15.05 -8.41 -14.68
C GLU A 214 -14.41 -9.79 -14.87
N VAL A 215 -15.00 -10.67 -15.68
CA VAL A 215 -14.38 -11.95 -16.05
C VAL A 215 -13.11 -11.72 -16.87
N LEU A 216 -13.14 -10.85 -17.88
CA LEU A 216 -11.97 -10.54 -18.70
C LEU A 216 -10.83 -9.97 -17.83
N LEU A 217 -11.13 -9.04 -16.92
CA LEU A 217 -10.16 -8.48 -15.97
C LEU A 217 -9.61 -9.56 -15.05
N ALA A 218 -10.47 -10.42 -14.49
CA ALA A 218 -10.06 -11.48 -13.58
C ALA A 218 -9.12 -12.50 -14.26
N VAL A 219 -9.40 -12.88 -15.52
CA VAL A 219 -8.55 -13.79 -16.30
C VAL A 219 -7.26 -13.08 -16.74
N SER A 220 -7.32 -11.85 -17.25
CA SER A 220 -6.13 -11.07 -17.60
C SER A 220 -5.17 -10.96 -16.41
N SER A 221 -5.71 -10.66 -15.23
CA SER A 221 -4.99 -10.53 -13.99
C SER A 221 -4.31 -11.84 -13.55
N HIS A 222 -4.92 -13.01 -13.85
CA HIS A 222 -4.32 -14.32 -13.59
C HIS A 222 -3.11 -14.58 -14.50
N TYR A 223 -3.19 -14.11 -15.75
CA TYR A 223 -2.11 -14.17 -16.73
C TYR A 223 -1.24 -12.93 -16.70
N GLU A 224 -0.82 -12.56 -15.50
CA GLU A 224 0.14 -11.50 -15.26
C GLU A 224 -0.26 -10.11 -15.80
N GLY A 225 -1.56 -9.84 -15.87
CA GLY A 225 -2.09 -8.58 -16.41
C GLY A 225 -1.90 -8.46 -17.92
N THR A 226 -1.71 -9.59 -18.61
CA THR A 226 -1.60 -9.63 -20.08
C THR A 226 -2.87 -9.01 -20.69
N PRO A 227 -2.74 -7.98 -21.56
CA PRO A 227 -3.90 -7.29 -22.12
C PRO A 227 -4.80 -8.20 -22.94
N ILE A 228 -6.10 -8.12 -22.68
CA ILE A 228 -7.15 -8.69 -23.52
C ILE A 228 -7.73 -7.55 -24.37
N VAL A 229 -7.62 -7.68 -25.70
CA VAL A 229 -8.09 -6.66 -26.65
C VAL A 229 -9.45 -7.06 -27.19
N VAL A 230 -10.49 -6.30 -26.83
CA VAL A 230 -11.85 -6.45 -27.35
C VAL A 230 -11.94 -5.72 -28.70
N VAL A 231 -12.05 -6.48 -29.79
CA VAL A 231 -12.17 -5.93 -31.15
C VAL A 231 -13.61 -5.58 -31.52
N SER A 232 -14.59 -6.16 -30.82
CA SER A 232 -16.00 -5.78 -30.89
C SER A 232 -16.75 -6.04 -29.58
N GLY A 233 -17.58 -5.08 -29.15
CA GLY A 233 -18.39 -5.13 -27.94
C GLY A 233 -19.86 -4.84 -28.26
N LEU A 234 -20.47 -3.84 -27.61
CA LEU A 234 -21.84 -3.42 -27.95
C LEU A 234 -21.91 -2.94 -29.41
N ARG A 235 -22.92 -3.42 -30.16
CA ARG A 235 -23.23 -2.96 -31.52
C ARG A 235 -24.64 -2.38 -31.55
N ASP A 236 -24.85 -1.39 -32.41
CA ASP A 236 -26.19 -0.92 -32.74
C ASP A 236 -26.82 -1.79 -33.84
N LYS A 237 -28.17 -1.79 -33.89
CA LYS A 237 -28.96 -2.60 -34.84
C LYS A 237 -28.62 -2.29 -36.30
N ARG A 238 -28.40 -1.02 -36.64
CA ARG A 238 -28.12 -0.59 -38.01
C ARG A 238 -26.71 -1.03 -38.44
N GLY A 239 -25.72 -0.90 -37.56
CA GLY A 239 -24.38 -1.43 -37.73
C GLY A 239 -24.39 -2.95 -37.93
N GLN A 240 -25.14 -3.67 -37.11
CA GLN A 240 -25.31 -5.12 -37.25
C GLN A 240 -25.97 -5.48 -38.59
N ALA A 241 -27.03 -4.80 -39.02
CA ALA A 241 -27.67 -5.05 -40.32
C ALA A 241 -26.73 -4.79 -41.50
N ARG A 242 -25.91 -3.73 -41.46
CA ARG A 242 -24.90 -3.45 -42.48
C ARG A 242 -23.83 -4.53 -42.54
N ALA A 243 -23.36 -4.99 -41.38
CA ALA A 243 -22.41 -6.09 -41.26
C ALA A 243 -23.00 -7.38 -41.87
N MET A 244 -24.27 -7.68 -41.55
CA MET A 244 -25.01 -8.79 -42.15
C MET A 244 -25.12 -8.68 -43.66
N PHE A 245 -25.47 -7.52 -44.22
CA PHE A 245 -25.52 -7.31 -45.66
C PHE A 245 -24.16 -7.58 -46.31
N LYS A 246 -23.08 -7.04 -45.75
CA LYS A 246 -21.72 -7.16 -46.31
C LYS A 246 -21.25 -8.61 -46.39
N TYR A 247 -21.61 -9.45 -45.41
CA TYR A 247 -21.14 -10.83 -45.29
C TYR A 247 -22.26 -11.88 -45.44
N TRP A 248 -23.39 -11.49 -46.02
CA TRP A 248 -24.60 -12.30 -46.12
C TRP A 248 -24.36 -13.64 -46.81
N ASP A 249 -23.74 -13.62 -47.99
CA ASP A 249 -23.47 -14.79 -48.81
C ASP A 249 -22.46 -15.73 -48.16
N LYS A 250 -21.40 -15.16 -47.56
CA LYS A 250 -20.37 -15.93 -46.84
C LYS A 250 -20.96 -16.72 -45.67
N HIS A 251 -21.81 -16.07 -44.87
CA HIS A 251 -22.36 -16.66 -43.65
C HIS A 251 -23.56 -17.56 -43.91
N LEU A 252 -24.27 -17.39 -45.03
CA LEU A 252 -25.36 -18.30 -45.43
C LEU A 252 -24.88 -19.55 -46.17
N LYS A 253 -23.81 -19.48 -46.98
CA LYS A 253 -23.35 -20.66 -47.75
C LYS A 253 -22.67 -21.73 -46.88
N LYS A 254 -22.24 -21.39 -45.66
CA LYS A 254 -21.45 -22.28 -44.80
C LYS A 254 -22.32 -23.13 -43.86
N TYR A 255 -23.13 -24.01 -44.43
CA TYR A 255 -24.02 -24.90 -43.66
C TYR A 255 -23.24 -25.95 -42.85
N GLY A 256 -23.71 -26.22 -41.62
CA GLY A 256 -23.50 -27.50 -40.93
C GLY A 256 -22.12 -27.79 -40.32
N LYS A 257 -21.14 -26.87 -40.40
CA LYS A 257 -19.78 -27.15 -39.87
C LYS A 257 -19.31 -26.30 -38.68
N ASN A 258 -19.81 -25.08 -38.43
CA ASN A 258 -19.29 -24.23 -37.33
C ASN A 258 -20.30 -23.18 -36.80
N GLY A 259 -21.56 -23.54 -36.60
CA GLY A 259 -22.57 -22.62 -36.05
C GLY A 259 -23.12 -21.65 -37.09
N ASP A 260 -24.44 -21.67 -37.25
CA ASP A 260 -25.14 -20.80 -38.19
C ASP A 260 -25.26 -19.40 -37.56
N ILE A 261 -24.35 -18.48 -37.90
CA ILE A 261 -24.36 -17.08 -37.38
C ILE A 261 -25.72 -16.41 -37.63
N TYR A 262 -26.39 -16.74 -38.74
CA TYR A 262 -27.74 -16.29 -39.07
C TYR A 262 -28.78 -17.42 -39.04
N TRP A 263 -28.66 -18.36 -38.10
CA TRP A 263 -29.62 -19.47 -37.97
C TRP A 263 -31.07 -18.99 -37.85
N PHE A 264 -31.29 -17.79 -37.26
CA PHE A 264 -32.64 -17.30 -37.00
C PHE A 264 -33.43 -17.12 -38.30
N VAL A 265 -32.87 -16.56 -39.37
CA VAL A 265 -33.62 -16.36 -40.63
C VAL A 265 -34.06 -17.68 -41.28
N ARG A 266 -33.47 -18.80 -40.89
CA ARG A 266 -33.81 -20.13 -41.42
C ARG A 266 -34.96 -20.80 -40.68
N GLN A 267 -35.36 -20.31 -39.50
CA GLN A 267 -36.50 -20.90 -38.81
C GLN A 267 -37.76 -20.75 -39.68
N PRO A 268 -38.68 -21.73 -39.70
CA PRO A 268 -39.87 -21.69 -40.55
C PRO A 268 -40.66 -20.38 -40.46
N LYS A 269 -40.78 -19.82 -39.24
CA LYS A 269 -41.48 -18.55 -38.99
C LYS A 269 -40.82 -17.30 -39.57
N TYR A 270 -39.58 -17.36 -40.04
CA TYR A 270 -38.85 -16.23 -40.62
C TYR A 270 -38.48 -16.45 -42.10
N GLN A 271 -39.05 -17.47 -42.76
CA GLN A 271 -38.77 -17.79 -44.16
C GLN A 271 -39.10 -16.64 -45.12
N GLU A 272 -40.18 -15.90 -44.89
CA GLU A 272 -40.52 -14.73 -45.70
C GLU A 272 -39.53 -13.58 -45.52
N LEU A 273 -39.10 -13.32 -44.28
CA LEU A 273 -38.03 -12.36 -43.99
C LEU A 273 -36.73 -12.77 -44.70
N TRP A 274 -36.38 -14.05 -44.68
CA TRP A 274 -35.19 -14.54 -45.36
C TRP A 274 -35.25 -14.28 -46.87
N LYS A 275 -36.33 -14.67 -47.55
CA LYS A 275 -36.50 -14.45 -48.99
C LYS A 275 -36.36 -12.97 -49.35
N GLU A 276 -36.97 -12.08 -48.57
CA GLU A 276 -36.90 -10.64 -48.78
C GLU A 276 -35.47 -10.10 -48.61
N LEU A 277 -34.78 -10.50 -47.54
CA LEU A 277 -33.39 -10.13 -47.30
C LEU A 277 -32.45 -10.68 -48.38
N ASP A 278 -32.71 -11.89 -48.86
CA ASP A 278 -31.93 -12.53 -49.92
C ASP A 278 -32.13 -11.83 -51.27
N ASP A 279 -33.38 -11.51 -51.65
CA ASP A 279 -33.67 -10.69 -52.85
C ASP A 279 -33.00 -9.31 -52.79
N LEU A 280 -33.13 -8.63 -51.65
CA LEU A 280 -32.49 -7.32 -51.42
C LEU A 280 -30.97 -7.39 -51.56
N LYS A 281 -30.33 -8.46 -51.08
CA LYS A 281 -28.87 -8.59 -51.12
C LYS A 281 -28.33 -9.16 -52.44
N MET A 282 -28.96 -10.21 -52.96
CA MET A 282 -28.43 -11.04 -54.04
C MET A 282 -28.88 -10.53 -55.41
N VAL A 283 -30.12 -10.06 -55.51
CA VAL A 283 -30.71 -9.57 -56.77
C VAL A 283 -30.56 -8.06 -56.86
N LYS A 284 -31.15 -7.32 -55.91
CA LYS A 284 -31.23 -5.85 -55.96
C LYS A 284 -29.94 -5.15 -55.53
N LYS A 285 -29.11 -5.80 -54.72
CA LYS A 285 -27.91 -5.21 -54.07
C LYS A 285 -28.25 -3.90 -53.31
N ASP A 286 -29.45 -3.83 -52.75
CA ASP A 286 -29.98 -2.66 -52.05
C ASP A 286 -29.67 -2.73 -50.55
N LEU A 287 -28.56 -2.09 -50.15
CA LEU A 287 -28.16 -2.00 -48.74
C LEU A 287 -29.20 -1.25 -47.89
N SER A 288 -29.78 -0.17 -48.41
CA SER A 288 -30.70 0.67 -47.67
C SER A 288 -32.00 -0.07 -47.40
N GLY A 289 -32.56 -0.73 -48.42
CA GLY A 289 -33.71 -1.61 -48.29
C GLY A 289 -33.45 -2.77 -47.34
N PHE A 290 -32.29 -3.43 -47.42
CA PHE A 290 -31.92 -4.51 -46.51
C PHE A 290 -31.87 -4.06 -45.05
N VAL A 291 -31.22 -2.92 -44.78
CA VAL A 291 -31.13 -2.35 -43.44
C VAL A 291 -32.51 -1.98 -42.91
N LYS A 292 -33.36 -1.37 -43.74
CA LYS A 292 -34.74 -1.04 -43.38
C LYS A 292 -35.54 -2.31 -43.04
N CYS A 293 -35.50 -3.32 -43.90
CA CYS A 293 -36.15 -4.61 -43.70
C CYS A 293 -35.73 -5.26 -42.37
N MET A 294 -34.43 -5.30 -42.09
CA MET A 294 -33.90 -5.80 -40.80
C MET A 294 -34.43 -5.00 -39.61
N LEU A 295 -34.45 -3.67 -39.68
CA LEU A 295 -34.90 -2.82 -38.56
C LEU A 295 -36.39 -3.05 -38.24
N GLU A 296 -37.22 -3.23 -39.25
CA GLU A 296 -38.66 -3.43 -39.12
C GLU A 296 -39.04 -4.84 -38.69
N LYS A 297 -38.35 -5.86 -39.24
CA LYS A 297 -38.83 -7.25 -39.19
C LYS A 297 -37.95 -8.20 -38.39
N ALA A 298 -36.69 -7.85 -38.11
CA ALA A 298 -35.77 -8.81 -37.50
C ALA A 298 -36.07 -9.06 -36.01
N PRO A 299 -36.05 -10.33 -35.55
CA PRO A 299 -36.15 -10.68 -34.14
C PRO A 299 -34.84 -10.37 -33.42
N TRP A 300 -34.55 -9.10 -33.13
CA TRP A 300 -33.24 -8.62 -32.68
C TRP A 300 -32.62 -9.39 -31.51
N GLY A 301 -33.43 -9.92 -30.57
CA GLY A 301 -32.94 -10.77 -29.48
C GLY A 301 -32.35 -12.13 -29.93
N SER A 302 -32.68 -12.59 -31.13
CA SER A 302 -32.13 -13.79 -31.77
C SER A 302 -31.04 -13.49 -32.80
N VAL A 303 -30.83 -12.21 -33.16
CA VAL A 303 -29.86 -11.79 -34.19
C VAL A 303 -28.43 -11.83 -33.65
N SER A 304 -28.18 -11.16 -32.52
CA SER A 304 -26.85 -11.11 -31.93
C SER A 304 -26.89 -10.63 -30.49
N ARG A 305 -26.09 -11.27 -29.62
CA ARG A 305 -25.85 -10.85 -28.24
C ARG A 305 -24.99 -9.59 -28.12
N HIS A 306 -24.31 -9.19 -29.20
CA HIS A 306 -23.62 -7.88 -29.24
C HIS A 306 -24.61 -6.70 -29.12
N LEU A 307 -25.89 -6.88 -29.44
CA LEU A 307 -26.90 -5.82 -29.36
C LEU A 307 -27.34 -5.51 -27.92
N SER A 308 -27.13 -6.45 -27.00
CA SER A 308 -27.45 -6.34 -25.56
C SER A 308 -26.20 -6.18 -24.68
N GLY A 309 -25.01 -6.03 -25.30
CA GLY A 309 -23.74 -6.00 -24.59
C GLY A 309 -23.35 -7.34 -23.95
N GLU A 310 -23.98 -8.44 -24.36
CA GLU A 310 -23.83 -9.77 -23.79
C GLU A 310 -22.79 -10.65 -24.51
N ALA A 311 -22.08 -10.06 -25.47
CA ALA A 311 -21.01 -10.72 -26.20
C ALA A 311 -19.83 -9.77 -26.43
N VAL A 312 -18.65 -10.37 -26.58
CA VAL A 312 -17.40 -9.73 -26.93
C VAL A 312 -16.65 -10.56 -27.95
N ASP A 313 -16.04 -9.88 -28.92
CA ASP A 313 -15.08 -10.47 -29.83
C ASP A 313 -13.68 -10.06 -29.38
N ILE A 314 -12.82 -11.04 -29.12
CA ILE A 314 -11.45 -10.85 -28.65
C ILE A 314 -10.47 -11.06 -29.81
N SER A 315 -9.41 -10.26 -29.86
CA SER A 315 -8.36 -10.36 -30.89
C SER A 315 -7.79 -11.78 -31.01
N THR A 316 -7.54 -12.25 -32.23
CA THR A 316 -6.81 -13.51 -32.45
C THR A 316 -5.34 -13.46 -32.03
N SER A 317 -4.81 -12.28 -31.73
CA SER A 317 -3.47 -12.11 -31.16
C SER A 317 -3.41 -12.41 -29.66
N THR A 318 -4.55 -12.60 -28.99
CA THR A 318 -4.60 -12.93 -27.56
C THR A 318 -4.04 -14.34 -27.32
N ASP A 319 -3.27 -14.48 -26.24
CA ASP A 319 -2.62 -15.74 -25.87
C ASP A 319 -3.62 -16.91 -25.81
N LYS A 320 -3.25 -18.05 -26.38
CA LYS A 320 -4.11 -19.24 -26.46
C LYS A 320 -4.50 -19.78 -25.07
N LYS A 321 -3.66 -19.61 -24.05
CA LYS A 321 -3.95 -19.96 -22.65
C LYS A 321 -5.07 -19.10 -22.09
N ILE A 322 -5.03 -17.79 -22.36
CA ILE A 322 -6.10 -16.84 -21.99
C ILE A 322 -7.41 -17.22 -22.68
N ILE A 323 -7.39 -17.47 -23.99
CA ILE A 323 -8.59 -17.90 -24.73
C ILE A 323 -9.16 -19.20 -24.14
N LYS A 324 -8.31 -20.17 -23.81
CA LYS A 324 -8.74 -21.42 -23.19
C LYS A 324 -9.29 -21.20 -21.77
N ALA A 325 -8.68 -20.35 -20.95
CA ALA A 325 -9.20 -20.01 -19.62
C ALA A 325 -10.57 -19.31 -19.72
N LEU A 326 -10.72 -18.34 -20.62
CA LEU A 326 -12.01 -17.69 -20.89
C LEU A 326 -13.07 -18.71 -21.32
N SER A 327 -12.72 -19.68 -22.17
CA SER A 327 -13.66 -20.72 -22.61
C SER A 327 -14.14 -21.66 -21.48
N MET A 328 -13.46 -21.66 -20.33
CA MET A 328 -13.87 -22.43 -19.15
C MET A 328 -14.91 -21.70 -18.29
N VAL A 329 -15.00 -20.36 -18.43
CA VAL A 329 -15.83 -19.47 -17.58
C VAL A 329 -16.87 -18.67 -18.37
N MET A 330 -16.79 -18.67 -19.70
CA MET A 330 -17.71 -18.03 -20.65
C MET A 330 -18.03 -19.00 -21.79
N ASN A 331 -19.14 -18.76 -22.49
CA ASN A 331 -19.45 -19.50 -23.70
C ASN A 331 -18.51 -19.08 -24.82
N TYR A 332 -17.80 -20.03 -25.44
CA TYR A 332 -16.85 -19.75 -26.53
C TYR A 332 -17.39 -20.29 -27.86
N LEU A 333 -17.46 -19.43 -28.87
CA LEU A 333 -17.80 -19.80 -30.23
C LEU A 333 -16.57 -19.58 -31.14
N PRO A 334 -15.96 -20.65 -31.69
CA PRO A 334 -14.79 -20.51 -32.54
C PRO A 334 -15.18 -20.00 -33.93
N GLU A 335 -14.97 -18.71 -34.19
CA GLU A 335 -15.23 -18.09 -35.49
C GLU A 335 -13.99 -18.13 -36.39
N LYS A 336 -13.65 -19.32 -36.90
CA LYS A 336 -12.45 -19.54 -37.76
C LYS A 336 -12.42 -18.65 -39.01
N ASP A 337 -13.57 -18.19 -39.47
CA ASP A 337 -13.73 -17.36 -40.67
C ASP A 337 -13.96 -15.88 -40.36
N GLY A 338 -13.95 -15.52 -39.07
CA GLY A 338 -14.27 -14.19 -38.56
C GLY A 338 -15.75 -13.95 -38.30
N ASN A 339 -16.02 -12.88 -37.54
CA ASN A 339 -17.34 -12.48 -37.08
C ASN A 339 -18.24 -11.92 -38.19
N SER A 340 -19.41 -11.42 -37.79
CA SER A 340 -20.32 -10.73 -38.71
C SER A 340 -19.72 -9.47 -39.36
N GLU A 341 -18.60 -8.95 -38.88
CA GLU A 341 -17.84 -7.85 -39.50
C GLU A 341 -16.64 -8.35 -40.34
N GLY A 342 -16.48 -9.67 -40.49
CA GLY A 342 -15.39 -10.30 -41.23
C GLY A 342 -14.02 -10.24 -40.54
N ILE A 343 -13.98 -9.84 -39.26
CA ILE A 343 -12.77 -9.77 -38.46
C ILE A 343 -12.53 -11.15 -37.84
N LYS A 344 -11.34 -11.72 -38.02
CA LYS A 344 -10.96 -12.94 -37.29
C LYS A 344 -10.86 -12.63 -35.80
N CYS A 345 -11.62 -13.35 -34.98
CA CYS A 345 -11.68 -13.12 -33.53
C CYS A 345 -12.08 -14.40 -32.78
N HIS A 346 -11.97 -14.33 -31.46
CA HIS A 346 -12.55 -15.30 -30.53
C HIS A 346 -13.83 -14.71 -29.97
N HIS A 347 -14.98 -15.29 -30.32
CA HIS A 347 -16.27 -14.82 -29.85
C HIS A 347 -16.61 -15.46 -28.50
N PHE A 348 -16.97 -14.62 -27.53
CA PHE A 348 -17.45 -15.05 -26.23
C PHE A 348 -18.77 -14.37 -25.87
N ASP A 349 -19.68 -15.12 -25.26
CA ASP A 349 -20.96 -14.60 -24.77
C ASP A 349 -21.37 -15.23 -23.43
N ASN A 350 -22.52 -14.79 -22.90
CA ASN A 350 -23.08 -15.27 -21.64
C ASN A 350 -24.14 -16.39 -21.79
N LYS A 351 -24.28 -17.03 -22.95
CA LYS A 351 -25.39 -17.95 -23.28
C LYS A 351 -25.50 -19.17 -22.38
N THR A 352 -24.37 -19.77 -21.98
CA THR A 352 -24.33 -20.99 -21.15
C THR A 352 -24.08 -20.70 -19.66
N LYS A 353 -24.31 -19.44 -19.25
CA LYS A 353 -24.03 -18.84 -17.92
C LYS A 353 -22.55 -18.56 -17.69
N ILE A 354 -22.27 -17.32 -17.23
CA ILE A 354 -20.94 -16.89 -16.81
C ILE A 354 -20.61 -17.50 -15.44
N LYS A 355 -19.38 -18.00 -15.26
CA LYS A 355 -18.86 -18.42 -13.95
C LYS A 355 -18.13 -17.27 -13.27
N PHE A 356 -18.85 -16.47 -12.50
CA PHE A 356 -18.31 -15.36 -11.72
C PHE A 356 -18.96 -15.29 -10.32
N PRO A 357 -18.19 -15.03 -9.24
CA PRO A 357 -16.74 -14.81 -9.19
C PRO A 357 -15.95 -16.07 -9.60
N ILE A 358 -14.75 -15.87 -10.18
CA ILE A 358 -13.86 -16.98 -10.55
C ILE A 358 -13.17 -17.50 -9.29
N THR A 359 -13.60 -18.66 -8.80
CA THR A 359 -13.06 -19.30 -7.59
C THR A 359 -11.62 -19.79 -7.78
N ASP A 360 -10.86 -19.94 -6.70
CA ASP A 360 -9.49 -20.48 -6.75
C ASP A 360 -9.43 -21.89 -7.33
N SER A 361 -10.45 -22.71 -7.05
CA SER A 361 -10.60 -24.05 -7.64
C SER A 361 -10.78 -23.99 -9.16
N MET A 362 -11.38 -22.92 -9.70
CA MET A 362 -11.45 -22.70 -11.15
C MET A 362 -10.12 -22.20 -11.70
N ARG A 363 -9.49 -21.22 -11.03
CA ARG A 363 -8.19 -20.65 -11.44
C ARG A 363 -7.09 -21.70 -11.49
N SER A 364 -7.06 -22.64 -10.54
CA SER A 364 -6.06 -23.71 -10.51
C SER A 364 -6.14 -24.67 -11.70
N LYS A 365 -7.28 -24.69 -12.42
CA LYS A 365 -7.50 -25.47 -13.64
C LYS A 365 -7.15 -24.69 -14.91
N PHE A 366 -6.86 -23.39 -14.81
CA PHE A 366 -6.45 -22.60 -15.97
C PHE A 366 -5.12 -23.13 -16.53
N PRO A 367 -4.94 -23.09 -17.87
CA PRO A 367 -3.68 -23.49 -18.48
C PRO A 367 -2.51 -22.68 -17.91
N LYS A 368 -1.46 -23.38 -17.46
CA LYS A 368 -0.20 -22.79 -17.00
C LYS A 368 0.64 -22.30 -18.16
#